data_AF-A0ABD2ZQG1-F1
#
_entry.id   AF-A0ABD2ZQG1-F1
#
_cell.length_a   1.000
_cell.length_b   1.000
_cell.length_c   1.000
_cell.angle_alpha   90.00
_cell.angle_beta   90.00
_cell.angle_gamma   90.00
#
_symmetry.space_group_name_H-M   'P 1'
#
loop_
_entity.id
_entity.type
_entity.pdbx_description
1 polymer ?
#
loop_
_entity_poly.entity_id
_entity_poly.type
_entity_poly.pdbx_seq_one_letter_code
_entity_poly.pdbx_strand_id
1 'polypeptide(L)'
;MDDAIDMDAEAFVQAFINIVVGVCISPGLRFAGTRDGKSQELVYEYAVHFLNKIKPVSVSSNHSLPKGLSNYVDRGTLETCLHLIVLSLCVVMAGSGHLQTLRFLKFLRNQNFTEGHSNYGTQMADSLGMGFLFLGGGMRTFSTSNSSIAALLITLYPRLPAGPNDNRCHLQAFRHLYVLATEARWIQIVDVDTGMPVYAPLEVTVRETEHYAETSFCEVTPCILPERAVLKTVRVCGPRYWPHVIELIPEEKPWWTSGDKDDPFNSSVLYIKRKVGACSYVDDPVGSQSLLSRPMHKVFGLACLRTSNSETEHMGAVNLDQLVSTFSSDPSLIAFAQLFCNPSWNNRSDIDFQEFCLQVLFECVSKDRPAFLQVYLSLYTTIGSMVDEITSATCSVGDTLSLWSLKLALAYNEALDNGRLEILNSGIVQPTFLGSVKKRLEEILNLSLHIKSDLQEYLLLGRWPKNDTMGWKRSMLLSWYLRWQKIKRVNISSSVPLLHLLFPGTQVTAIDEFNKCWFSSQVDC
;
A
#
# COMPACT_ATOMS: atom_id res chain seq x y z
N MET A 1 -50.64 -64.87 0.30
CA MET A 1 -49.26 -65.03 0.80
C MET A 1 -48.40 -64.12 -0.06
N ASP A 2 -48.67 -62.81 0.01
CA ASP A 2 -48.05 -61.75 -0.81
C ASP A 2 -47.61 -60.54 0.06
N ASP A 3 -47.39 -60.76 1.36
CA ASP A 3 -47.11 -59.70 2.33
C ASP A 3 -45.64 -59.64 2.77
N ALA A 4 -44.69 -59.96 1.88
CA ALA A 4 -43.28 -60.13 2.29
C ALA A 4 -42.24 -59.24 1.59
N ILE A 5 -42.57 -58.40 0.61
CA ILE A 5 -41.59 -57.49 -0.02
C ILE A 5 -42.24 -56.17 -0.49
N ASP A 6 -43.11 -55.56 0.32
CA ASP A 6 -43.26 -54.10 0.24
C ASP A 6 -42.12 -53.55 1.10
N MET A 7 -40.92 -53.48 0.52
CA MET A 7 -39.76 -52.86 1.16
C MET A 7 -40.19 -51.44 1.52
N ASP A 8 -40.25 -51.08 2.81
CA ASP A 8 -40.73 -49.79 3.29
C ASP A 8 -40.02 -48.64 2.55
N ALA A 9 -40.58 -48.21 1.41
CA ALA A 9 -39.97 -47.24 0.53
C ALA A 9 -39.83 -45.89 1.25
N GLU A 10 -40.72 -45.64 2.22
CA GLU A 10 -40.65 -44.56 3.17
C GLU A 10 -39.34 -44.58 3.98
N ALA A 11 -39.03 -45.71 4.62
CA ALA A 11 -37.85 -45.87 5.46
C ALA A 11 -36.56 -45.75 4.62
N PHE A 12 -36.56 -46.31 3.40
CA PHE A 12 -35.42 -46.19 2.48
C PHE A 12 -35.17 -44.73 2.07
N VAL A 13 -36.22 -43.99 1.72
CA VAL A 13 -36.12 -42.57 1.32
C VAL A 13 -35.71 -41.70 2.52
N GLN A 14 -36.26 -41.94 3.72
CA GLN A 14 -35.85 -41.25 4.95
C GLN A 14 -34.38 -41.52 5.29
N ALA A 15 -33.92 -42.76 5.17
CA ALA A 15 -32.52 -43.11 5.38
C ALA A 15 -31.62 -42.38 4.38
N PHE A 16 -31.99 -42.40 3.09
CA PHE A 16 -31.24 -41.71 2.03
C PHE A 16 -31.09 -40.21 2.31
N ILE A 17 -32.18 -39.52 2.67
CA ILE A 17 -32.14 -38.08 2.98
C ILE A 17 -31.23 -37.79 4.16
N ASN A 18 -31.34 -38.55 5.26
CA ASN A 18 -30.51 -38.36 6.43
C ASN A 18 -29.02 -38.62 6.13
N ILE A 19 -28.71 -39.60 5.27
CA ILE A 19 -27.35 -39.85 4.78
C ILE A 19 -26.83 -38.64 4.01
N VAL A 20 -27.61 -38.10 3.07
CA VAL A 20 -27.22 -36.92 2.28
C VAL A 20 -26.99 -35.71 3.19
N VAL A 21 -27.86 -35.47 4.17
CA VAL A 21 -27.69 -34.39 5.16
C VAL A 21 -26.41 -34.59 5.97
N GLY A 22 -26.13 -35.81 6.42
CA GLY A 22 -24.88 -36.13 7.12
C GLY A 22 -23.64 -35.85 6.25
N VAL A 23 -23.71 -36.21 4.96
CA VAL A 23 -22.65 -35.90 3.98
C VAL A 23 -22.49 -34.39 3.80
N CYS A 24 -23.56 -33.58 3.86
CA CYS A 24 -23.48 -32.12 3.80
C CYS A 24 -22.99 -31.46 5.10
N ILE A 25 -23.17 -32.09 6.27
CA ILE A 25 -22.66 -31.58 7.56
C ILE A 25 -21.14 -31.81 7.68
N SER A 26 -20.64 -32.94 7.16
CA SER A 26 -19.21 -33.28 7.19
C SER A 26 -18.28 -32.18 6.64
N PRO A 27 -18.48 -31.61 5.43
CA PRO A 27 -17.66 -30.51 4.92
C PRO A 27 -17.81 -29.25 5.77
N GLY A 28 -18.96 -29.03 6.42
CA GLY A 28 -19.15 -27.94 7.37
C GLY A 28 -18.18 -28.01 8.55
N LEU A 29 -17.95 -29.21 9.08
CA LEU A 29 -16.99 -29.42 10.18
C LEU A 29 -15.54 -29.44 9.69
N ARG A 30 -15.27 -30.04 8.53
CA ARG A 30 -13.91 -30.12 7.96
C ARG A 30 -13.37 -28.77 7.50
N PHE A 31 -14.23 -27.93 6.92
CA PHE A 31 -13.89 -26.62 6.36
C PHE A 31 -14.47 -25.48 7.19
N ALA A 32 -14.62 -25.70 8.51
CA ALA A 32 -15.18 -24.70 9.41
C ALA A 32 -14.36 -23.41 9.40
N GLY A 33 -14.98 -22.29 8.99
CA GLY A 33 -14.33 -20.99 8.92
C GLY A 33 -13.14 -20.89 7.95
N THR A 34 -12.97 -21.81 6.99
CA THR A 34 -11.90 -21.71 5.98
C THR A 34 -12.29 -20.85 4.79
N ARG A 35 -13.59 -20.60 4.58
CA ARG A 35 -14.14 -19.87 3.43
C ARG A 35 -13.83 -20.51 2.08
N ASP A 36 -13.71 -21.84 2.05
CA ASP A 36 -13.51 -22.56 0.79
C ASP A 36 -14.73 -22.42 -0.14
N GLY A 37 -14.49 -21.90 -1.34
CA GLY A 37 -15.53 -21.66 -2.34
C GLY A 37 -16.14 -22.96 -2.88
N LYS A 38 -15.33 -24.01 -3.06
CA LYS A 38 -15.80 -25.30 -3.62
C LYS A 38 -16.77 -25.99 -2.66
N SER A 39 -16.42 -26.04 -1.38
CA SER A 39 -17.27 -26.61 -0.33
C SER A 39 -18.56 -25.80 -0.17
N GLN A 40 -18.50 -24.48 -0.27
CA GLN A 40 -19.67 -23.61 -0.21
C GLN A 40 -20.61 -23.83 -1.39
N GLU A 41 -20.09 -23.93 -2.61
CA GLU A 41 -20.89 -24.17 -3.81
C GLU A 41 -21.61 -25.52 -3.73
N LEU A 42 -20.89 -26.60 -3.40
CA LEU A 42 -21.46 -27.94 -3.27
C LEU A 42 -22.60 -27.97 -2.24
N VAL A 43 -22.38 -27.47 -1.02
CA VAL A 43 -23.40 -27.47 0.03
C VAL A 43 -24.58 -26.56 -0.34
N TYR A 44 -24.33 -25.46 -1.05
CA TYR A 44 -25.37 -24.57 -1.55
C TYR A 44 -26.23 -25.23 -2.63
N GLU A 45 -25.65 -25.97 -3.57
CA GLU A 45 -26.40 -26.73 -4.58
C GLU A 45 -27.34 -27.75 -3.94
N TYR A 46 -26.87 -28.49 -2.92
CA TYR A 46 -27.73 -29.39 -2.16
C TYR A 46 -28.83 -28.64 -1.40
N ALA A 47 -28.54 -27.50 -0.77
CA ALA A 47 -29.57 -26.69 -0.12
C ALA A 47 -30.66 -26.22 -1.11
N VAL A 48 -30.27 -25.78 -2.31
CA VAL A 48 -31.21 -25.39 -3.37
C VAL A 48 -32.00 -26.60 -3.87
N HIS A 49 -31.36 -27.75 -4.04
CA HIS A 49 -32.04 -28.99 -4.41
C HIS A 49 -33.12 -29.37 -3.39
N PHE A 50 -32.80 -29.34 -2.09
CA PHE A 50 -33.78 -29.59 -1.02
C PHE A 50 -34.90 -28.54 -0.99
N LEU A 51 -34.58 -27.26 -1.17
CA LEU A 51 -35.57 -26.20 -1.23
C LEU A 51 -36.57 -26.38 -2.40
N ASN A 52 -36.08 -26.76 -3.58
CA ASN A 52 -36.92 -27.02 -4.75
C ASN A 52 -37.82 -28.24 -4.57
N LYS A 53 -37.42 -29.20 -3.74
CA LYS A 53 -38.25 -30.36 -3.38
C LYS A 53 -39.33 -30.01 -2.34
N ILE A 54 -39.10 -29.01 -1.49
CA ILE A 54 -40.05 -28.54 -0.46
C ILE A 54 -41.09 -27.58 -1.06
N LYS A 55 -40.68 -26.68 -1.98
CA LYS A 55 -41.62 -25.76 -2.64
C LYS A 55 -42.66 -26.56 -3.44
N PRO A 56 -43.96 -26.46 -3.10
CA PRO A 56 -44.99 -26.94 -4.02
C PRO A 56 -44.90 -26.03 -5.25
N VAL A 57 -44.67 -26.60 -6.43
CA VAL A 57 -44.77 -25.85 -7.68
C VAL A 57 -46.21 -25.34 -7.78
N SER A 58 -46.44 -24.10 -7.39
CA SER A 58 -47.66 -23.35 -7.67
C SER A 58 -47.60 -22.90 -9.13
N VAL A 59 -47.81 -23.83 -10.06
CA VAL A 59 -48.16 -23.51 -11.44
C VAL A 59 -49.25 -24.48 -11.89
N SER A 60 -50.38 -23.89 -12.27
CA SER A 60 -51.47 -24.53 -12.99
C SER A 60 -50.95 -25.36 -14.16
N SER A 61 -50.95 -26.67 -14.03
CA SER A 61 -50.85 -27.59 -15.15
C SER A 61 -51.33 -28.95 -14.65
N ASN A 62 -52.61 -29.23 -14.92
CA ASN A 62 -53.10 -30.59 -14.97
C ASN A 62 -52.29 -31.32 -16.03
N HIS A 63 -51.28 -32.10 -15.64
CA HIS A 63 -50.81 -33.35 -16.25
C HIS A 63 -49.51 -33.79 -15.57
N SER A 64 -49.65 -34.79 -14.70
CA SER A 64 -48.64 -35.79 -14.33
C SER A 64 -47.15 -35.41 -14.44
N LEU A 65 -46.62 -34.77 -13.41
CA LEU A 65 -45.25 -35.02 -12.94
C LEU A 65 -45.33 -35.69 -11.56
N PRO A 66 -44.45 -36.65 -11.24
CA PRO A 66 -44.61 -37.46 -10.04
C PRO A 66 -44.52 -36.54 -8.83
N LYS A 67 -45.56 -36.58 -7.99
CA LYS A 67 -45.55 -36.04 -6.64
C LYS A 67 -44.24 -36.51 -5.98
N GLY A 68 -43.35 -35.57 -5.65
CA GLY A 68 -41.97 -35.83 -5.26
C GLY A 68 -41.82 -36.53 -3.90
N LEU A 69 -40.61 -36.46 -3.32
CA LEU A 69 -40.24 -37.00 -1.99
C LEU A 69 -41.25 -36.70 -0.86
N SER A 70 -42.09 -35.66 -1.02
CA SER A 70 -43.19 -35.30 -0.11
C SER A 70 -44.25 -36.39 0.08
N ASN A 71 -44.34 -37.38 -0.82
CA ASN A 71 -45.22 -38.55 -0.63
C ASN A 71 -44.66 -39.57 0.37
N TYR A 72 -43.33 -39.59 0.55
CA TYR A 72 -42.62 -40.59 1.35
C TYR A 72 -42.03 -39.98 2.62
N VAL A 73 -42.07 -38.67 2.79
CA VAL A 73 -41.38 -38.00 3.90
C VAL A 73 -42.18 -36.78 4.34
N ASP A 74 -42.38 -36.66 5.66
CA ASP A 74 -43.07 -35.51 6.23
C ASP A 74 -42.33 -34.21 5.92
N ARG A 75 -43.11 -33.20 5.58
CA ARG A 75 -42.64 -31.87 5.22
C ARG A 75 -41.75 -31.27 6.32
N GLY A 76 -42.11 -31.46 7.60
CA GLY A 76 -41.32 -30.92 8.72
C GLY A 76 -39.92 -31.54 8.82
N THR A 77 -39.76 -32.81 8.44
CA THR A 77 -38.45 -33.47 8.43
C THR A 77 -37.58 -32.98 7.28
N LEU A 78 -38.15 -32.75 6.09
CA LEU A 78 -37.45 -32.15 4.96
C LEU A 78 -36.99 -30.72 5.25
N GLU A 79 -37.85 -29.91 5.87
CA GLU A 79 -37.50 -28.55 6.30
C GLU A 79 -36.38 -28.57 7.34
N THR A 80 -36.44 -29.47 8.32
CA THR A 80 -35.35 -29.64 9.30
C THR A 80 -34.02 -29.99 8.62
N CYS A 81 -34.05 -30.93 7.66
CA CYS A 81 -32.88 -31.31 6.86
C CYS A 81 -32.29 -30.12 6.09
N LEU A 82 -33.14 -29.31 5.45
CA LEU A 82 -32.73 -28.09 4.76
C LEU A 82 -32.02 -27.13 5.72
N HIS A 83 -32.61 -26.84 6.89
CA HIS A 83 -32.00 -25.94 7.87
C HIS A 83 -30.65 -26.46 8.41
N LEU A 84 -30.47 -27.78 8.54
CA LEU A 84 -29.18 -28.37 8.92
C LEU A 84 -28.10 -28.21 7.83
N ILE A 85 -28.46 -28.41 6.55
CA ILE A 85 -27.54 -28.18 5.43
C ILE A 85 -27.14 -26.70 5.38
N VAL A 86 -28.09 -25.79 5.59
CA VAL A 86 -27.81 -24.34 5.63
C VAL A 86 -26.96 -23.97 6.83
N LEU A 87 -27.18 -24.59 7.99
CA LEU A 87 -26.34 -24.38 9.16
C LEU A 87 -24.90 -24.83 8.88
N SER A 88 -24.69 -25.97 8.20
CA SER A 88 -23.38 -26.40 7.72
C SER A 88 -22.72 -25.37 6.79
N LEU A 89 -23.49 -24.84 5.83
CA LEU A 89 -23.02 -23.77 4.94
C LEU A 89 -22.55 -22.52 5.70
N CYS A 90 -23.24 -22.16 6.79
CA CYS A 90 -22.87 -21.03 7.65
C CYS A 90 -21.61 -21.29 8.46
N VAL A 91 -21.34 -22.55 8.83
CA VAL A 91 -20.11 -22.94 9.53
C VAL A 91 -18.90 -22.84 8.59
N VAL A 92 -19.02 -23.24 7.32
CA VAL A 92 -17.95 -23.05 6.31
C VAL A 92 -17.63 -21.56 6.13
N MET A 93 -18.68 -20.74 6.01
CA MET A 93 -18.58 -19.30 5.78
C MET A 93 -18.59 -18.47 7.07
N ALA A 94 -18.19 -19.06 8.20
CA ALA A 94 -18.25 -18.39 9.50
C ALA A 94 -17.37 -17.12 9.53
N GLY A 95 -17.93 -16.04 10.08
CA GLY A 95 -17.28 -14.74 10.23
C GLY A 95 -17.08 -13.92 8.93
N SER A 96 -17.39 -14.45 7.74
CA SER A 96 -17.21 -13.71 6.48
C SER A 96 -18.36 -12.77 6.11
N GLY A 97 -19.55 -12.99 6.67
CA GLY A 97 -20.75 -12.27 6.24
C GLY A 97 -21.14 -12.53 4.78
N HIS A 98 -20.83 -13.71 4.23
CA HIS A 98 -21.07 -14.04 2.82
C HIS A 98 -22.51 -13.71 2.35
N LEU A 99 -22.63 -12.84 1.35
CA LEU A 99 -23.89 -12.23 0.94
C LEU A 99 -24.90 -13.25 0.40
N GLN A 100 -24.46 -14.24 -0.38
CA GLN A 100 -25.35 -15.24 -0.96
C GLN A 100 -25.96 -16.14 0.13
N THR A 101 -25.14 -16.58 1.09
CA THR A 101 -25.60 -17.38 2.23
C THR A 101 -26.56 -16.59 3.12
N LEU A 102 -26.27 -15.30 3.37
CA LEU A 102 -27.16 -14.42 4.11
C LEU A 102 -28.50 -14.20 3.41
N ARG A 103 -28.50 -13.99 2.08
CA ARG A 103 -29.73 -13.86 1.30
C ARG A 103 -30.57 -15.13 1.37
N PHE A 104 -29.92 -16.30 1.32
CA PHE A 104 -30.59 -17.59 1.44
C PHE A 104 -31.23 -17.77 2.82
N LEU A 105 -30.51 -17.49 3.91
CA LEU A 105 -31.06 -17.52 5.28
C LEU A 105 -32.24 -16.55 5.46
N LYS A 106 -32.13 -15.32 4.95
CA LYS A 106 -33.23 -14.34 5.01
C LYS A 106 -34.46 -14.82 4.24
N PHE A 107 -34.25 -15.47 3.10
CA PHE A 107 -35.33 -16.07 2.33
C PHE A 107 -36.06 -17.15 3.13
N LEU A 108 -35.35 -18.11 3.72
CA LEU A 108 -35.95 -19.18 4.53
C LEU A 108 -36.67 -18.64 5.76
N ARG A 109 -36.06 -17.68 6.45
CA ARG A 109 -36.66 -17.02 7.61
C ARG A 109 -37.99 -16.34 7.24
N ASN A 110 -38.04 -15.60 6.14
CA ASN A 110 -39.26 -14.92 5.70
C ASN A 110 -40.35 -15.90 5.27
N GLN A 111 -39.99 -16.98 4.58
CA GLN A 111 -40.94 -18.02 4.18
C GLN A 111 -41.63 -18.65 5.40
N ASN A 112 -40.84 -18.99 6.44
CA ASN A 112 -41.33 -19.58 7.69
C ASN A 112 -42.32 -18.66 8.43
N PHE A 113 -42.16 -17.34 8.34
CA PHE A 113 -43.10 -16.37 8.91
C PHE A 113 -44.43 -16.31 8.15
N THR A 114 -44.41 -16.42 6.82
CA THR A 114 -45.63 -16.32 6.00
C THR A 114 -46.51 -17.57 6.10
N GLU A 115 -45.90 -18.75 6.24
CA GLU A 115 -46.62 -20.03 6.20
C GLU A 115 -47.13 -20.52 7.56
N GLY A 116 -46.78 -19.85 8.68
CA GLY A 116 -47.30 -20.15 10.02
C GLY A 116 -46.87 -21.51 10.61
N HIS A 117 -46.00 -22.26 9.93
CA HIS A 117 -45.53 -23.60 10.31
C HIS A 117 -44.14 -23.62 10.97
N SER A 118 -43.67 -22.50 11.53
CA SER A 118 -42.30 -22.45 12.06
C SER A 118 -42.17 -23.17 13.40
N ASN A 119 -41.46 -24.30 13.41
CA ASN A 119 -41.01 -24.93 14.64
C ASN A 119 -39.95 -24.05 15.34
N TYR A 120 -39.94 -24.05 16.67
CA TYR A 120 -38.95 -23.29 17.45
C TYR A 120 -37.51 -23.63 17.03
N GLY A 121 -37.24 -24.92 16.79
CA GLY A 121 -35.93 -25.41 16.38
C GLY A 121 -35.43 -24.87 15.04
N THR A 122 -36.30 -24.69 14.04
CA THR A 122 -35.90 -24.14 12.73
C THR A 122 -35.54 -22.66 12.84
N GLN A 123 -36.31 -21.90 13.62
CA GLN A 123 -35.97 -20.50 13.95
C GLN A 123 -34.66 -20.39 14.74
N MET A 124 -34.40 -21.31 15.66
CA MET A 124 -33.13 -21.41 16.38
C MET A 124 -31.99 -21.69 15.40
N ALA A 125 -32.14 -22.63 14.47
CA ALA A 125 -31.11 -22.94 13.49
C ALA A 125 -30.80 -21.76 12.56
N ASP A 126 -31.82 -21.05 12.07
CA ASP A 126 -31.64 -19.84 11.25
C ASP A 126 -30.94 -18.72 12.02
N SER A 127 -31.33 -18.49 13.27
CA SER A 127 -30.69 -17.47 14.12
C SER A 127 -29.25 -17.82 14.48
N LEU A 128 -28.97 -19.09 14.76
CA LEU A 128 -27.61 -19.59 14.99
C LEU A 128 -26.75 -19.47 13.72
N GLY A 129 -27.27 -19.84 12.55
CA GLY A 129 -26.58 -19.69 11.27
C GLY A 129 -26.27 -18.23 10.93
N MET A 130 -27.22 -17.31 11.15
CA MET A 130 -26.97 -15.87 11.02
C MET A 130 -25.87 -15.40 12.00
N GLY A 131 -25.89 -15.91 13.24
CA GLY A 131 -24.85 -15.62 14.23
C GLY A 131 -23.46 -16.12 13.82
N PHE A 132 -23.38 -17.29 13.18
CA PHE A 132 -22.12 -17.85 12.67
C PHE A 132 -21.54 -17.04 11.51
N LEU A 133 -22.36 -16.56 10.58
CA LEU A 133 -21.89 -15.70 9.49
C LEU A 133 -21.25 -14.40 10.00
N PHE A 134 -21.77 -13.83 11.09
CA PHE A 134 -21.30 -12.58 11.70
C PHE A 134 -20.65 -12.81 13.07
N LEU A 135 -19.94 -13.93 13.22
CA LEU A 135 -19.34 -14.33 14.48
C LEU A 135 -18.36 -13.25 15.00
N GLY A 136 -18.61 -12.76 16.22
CA GLY A 136 -17.83 -11.66 16.80
C GLY A 136 -17.83 -10.38 15.94
N GLY A 137 -18.90 -10.11 15.17
CA GLY A 137 -18.96 -8.98 14.25
C GLY A 137 -18.08 -9.12 13.01
N GLY A 138 -17.64 -10.34 12.69
CA GLY A 138 -16.65 -10.62 11.63
C GLY A 138 -15.20 -10.62 12.11
N MET A 139 -14.97 -10.46 13.42
CA MET A 139 -13.62 -10.54 14.00
C MET A 139 -13.18 -11.97 14.36
N ARG A 140 -14.15 -12.90 14.44
CA ARG A 140 -13.94 -14.28 14.88
C ARG A 140 -14.46 -15.27 13.85
N THR A 141 -13.90 -16.47 13.90
CA THR A 141 -14.24 -17.62 13.05
C THR A 141 -14.11 -18.90 13.83
N PHE A 142 -14.54 -20.02 13.27
CA PHE A 142 -14.27 -21.33 13.84
C PHE A 142 -12.88 -21.83 13.50
N SER A 143 -12.32 -22.68 14.35
CA SER A 143 -11.14 -23.49 14.03
C SER A 143 -11.47 -24.97 13.92
N THR A 144 -10.55 -25.69 13.28
CA THR A 144 -10.66 -27.13 12.99
C THR A 144 -9.76 -27.97 13.91
N SER A 145 -9.38 -27.44 15.07
CA SER A 145 -8.71 -28.22 16.12
C SER A 145 -9.61 -29.36 16.61
N ASN A 146 -9.03 -30.45 17.12
CA ASN A 146 -9.80 -31.59 17.63
C ASN A 146 -10.81 -31.18 18.73
N SER A 147 -10.42 -30.24 19.60
CA SER A 147 -11.30 -29.69 20.63
C SER A 147 -12.42 -28.82 20.04
N SER A 148 -12.09 -27.99 19.04
CA SER A 148 -13.05 -27.13 18.35
C SER A 148 -14.10 -27.95 17.60
N ILE A 149 -13.67 -29.01 16.90
CA ILE A 149 -14.58 -29.94 16.20
C ILE A 149 -15.48 -30.66 17.20
N ALA A 150 -14.96 -31.13 18.35
CA ALA A 150 -15.79 -31.74 19.39
C ALA A 150 -16.86 -30.76 19.91
N ALA A 151 -16.49 -29.50 20.16
CA ALA A 151 -17.42 -28.47 20.59
C ALA A 151 -18.47 -28.13 19.51
N LEU A 152 -18.08 -28.08 18.24
CA LEU A 152 -18.99 -27.88 17.11
C LEU A 152 -19.94 -29.07 16.92
N LEU A 153 -19.47 -30.31 17.04
CA LEU A 153 -20.33 -31.50 16.98
C LEU A 153 -21.41 -31.47 18.05
N ILE A 154 -21.05 -31.11 19.28
CA ILE A 154 -22.00 -30.95 20.38
C ILE A 154 -22.99 -29.82 20.05
N THR A 155 -22.50 -28.68 19.56
CA THR A 155 -23.34 -27.52 19.23
C THR A 155 -24.29 -27.76 18.07
N LEU A 156 -23.83 -28.47 17.04
CA LEU A 156 -24.53 -28.67 15.76
C LEU A 156 -25.34 -29.96 15.74
N TYR A 157 -25.57 -30.57 16.91
CA TYR A 157 -26.31 -31.83 17.01
C TYR A 157 -27.60 -31.79 16.17
N PRO A 158 -27.82 -32.72 15.23
CA PRO A 158 -28.78 -32.54 14.14
C PRO A 158 -30.26 -32.62 14.55
N ARG A 159 -30.57 -32.94 15.82
CA ARG A 159 -31.95 -32.89 16.34
C ARG A 159 -32.25 -31.51 16.94
N LEU A 160 -33.11 -30.75 16.26
CA LEU A 160 -33.57 -29.44 16.71
C LEU A 160 -34.72 -29.58 17.73
N PRO A 161 -34.83 -28.67 18.73
CA PRO A 161 -35.90 -28.71 19.73
C PRO A 161 -37.26 -28.33 19.14
N ALA A 162 -38.34 -29.00 19.58
CA ALA A 162 -39.69 -28.69 19.12
C ALA A 162 -40.23 -27.39 19.76
N GLY A 163 -39.81 -27.09 21.00
CA GLY A 163 -40.23 -25.91 21.74
C GLY A 163 -39.11 -25.35 22.63
N PRO A 164 -39.33 -24.18 23.26
CA PRO A 164 -38.28 -23.49 24.02
C PRO A 164 -37.80 -24.27 25.25
N ASN A 165 -38.65 -25.09 25.88
CA ASN A 165 -38.26 -25.90 27.04
C ASN A 165 -37.97 -27.37 26.67
N ASP A 166 -37.93 -27.70 25.38
CA ASP A 166 -37.70 -29.07 24.92
C ASP A 166 -36.21 -29.42 24.96
N ASN A 167 -35.84 -30.28 25.90
CA ASN A 167 -34.48 -30.78 26.13
C ASN A 167 -34.41 -32.32 26.03
N ARG A 168 -35.40 -32.98 25.41
CA ARG A 168 -35.51 -34.45 25.38
C ARG A 168 -34.35 -35.13 24.66
N CYS A 169 -34.00 -34.64 23.47
CA CYS A 169 -33.00 -35.25 22.61
C CYS A 169 -31.61 -34.60 22.75
N HIS A 170 -31.56 -33.33 23.15
CA HIS A 170 -30.33 -32.55 23.28
C HIS A 170 -30.58 -31.37 24.23
N LEU A 171 -29.63 -31.12 25.13
CA LEU A 171 -29.70 -30.00 26.05
C LEU A 171 -29.42 -28.70 25.31
N GLN A 172 -30.34 -27.73 25.36
CA GLN A 172 -30.20 -26.49 24.61
C GLN A 172 -28.99 -25.65 25.02
N ALA A 173 -28.54 -25.73 26.29
CA ALA A 173 -27.34 -25.02 26.76
C ALA A 173 -26.08 -25.41 25.95
N PHE A 174 -26.00 -26.65 25.46
CA PHE A 174 -24.89 -27.13 24.65
C PHE A 174 -24.81 -26.49 23.27
N ARG A 175 -25.88 -25.85 22.80
CA ARG A 175 -25.87 -25.04 21.58
C ARG A 175 -24.96 -23.80 21.68
N HIS A 176 -24.51 -23.42 22.88
CA HIS A 176 -23.57 -22.32 23.08
C HIS A 176 -22.10 -22.75 23.16
N LEU A 177 -21.81 -24.05 23.09
CA LEU A 177 -20.43 -24.55 23.17
C LEU A 177 -19.59 -24.18 21.94
N TYR A 178 -20.19 -23.69 20.85
CA TYR A 178 -19.45 -23.18 19.70
C TYR A 178 -18.45 -22.08 20.09
N VAL A 179 -18.68 -21.38 21.20
CA VAL A 179 -17.77 -20.35 21.73
C VAL A 179 -16.35 -20.92 21.94
N LEU A 180 -16.23 -22.18 22.37
CA LEU A 180 -14.95 -22.87 22.57
C LEU A 180 -14.23 -23.16 21.25
N ALA A 181 -14.96 -23.26 20.15
CA ALA A 181 -14.41 -23.45 18.81
C ALA A 181 -14.05 -22.11 18.14
N THR A 182 -14.32 -20.96 18.78
CA THR A 182 -14.07 -19.65 18.17
C THR A 182 -12.64 -19.19 18.37
N GLU A 183 -12.03 -18.76 17.28
CA GLU A 183 -10.73 -18.10 17.25
C GLU A 183 -10.87 -16.73 16.60
N ALA A 184 -10.22 -15.73 17.19
CA ALA A 184 -9.98 -14.48 16.48
C ALA A 184 -8.91 -14.76 15.42
N ARG A 185 -9.19 -14.38 14.17
CA ARG A 185 -8.23 -14.50 13.05
C ARG A 185 -8.27 -13.25 12.19
N TRP A 186 -8.92 -12.21 12.68
CA TRP A 186 -9.08 -10.94 12.01
C TRP A 186 -7.77 -10.17 12.01
N ILE A 187 -7.47 -9.51 10.89
CA ILE A 187 -6.33 -8.62 10.75
C ILE A 187 -6.79 -7.25 10.25
N GLN A 188 -6.28 -6.22 10.89
CA GLN A 188 -6.47 -4.84 10.51
C GLN A 188 -5.14 -4.19 10.19
N ILE A 189 -5.08 -3.45 9.10
CA ILE A 189 -3.92 -2.63 8.79
C ILE A 189 -4.13 -1.24 9.36
N VAL A 190 -3.10 -0.71 10.00
CA VAL A 190 -3.04 0.67 10.49
C VAL A 190 -1.86 1.37 9.83
N ASP A 191 -2.11 2.56 9.31
CA ASP A 191 -1.05 3.38 8.76
C ASP A 191 -0.21 4.00 9.88
N VAL A 192 1.11 3.92 9.75
CA VAL A 192 2.07 4.37 10.77
C VAL A 192 1.99 5.89 10.97
N ASP A 193 1.81 6.65 9.90
CA ASP A 193 1.84 8.11 9.97
C ASP A 193 0.54 8.68 10.56
N THR A 194 -0.61 8.14 10.13
CA THR A 194 -1.93 8.63 10.58
C THR A 194 -2.44 7.95 11.85
N GLY A 195 -1.96 6.75 12.16
CA GLY A 195 -2.49 5.92 13.26
C GLY A 195 -3.92 5.41 13.02
N MET A 196 -4.45 5.58 11.81
CA MET A 196 -5.82 5.22 11.44
C MET A 196 -5.86 3.86 10.72
N PRO A 197 -6.96 3.09 10.83
CA PRO A 197 -7.14 1.84 10.10
C PRO A 197 -7.31 2.12 8.60
N VAL A 198 -6.59 1.35 7.76
CA VAL A 198 -6.63 1.51 6.30
C VAL A 198 -6.80 0.16 5.60
N TYR A 199 -7.37 0.20 4.40
CA TYR A 199 -7.44 -0.95 3.50
C TYR A 199 -6.12 -1.13 2.78
N ALA A 200 -5.56 -2.33 2.76
CA ALA A 200 -4.49 -2.68 1.84
C ALA A 200 -4.65 -4.14 1.36
N PRO A 201 -4.21 -4.44 0.13
CA PRO A 201 -4.16 -5.82 -0.35
C PRO A 201 -3.10 -6.60 0.43
N LEU A 202 -3.45 -7.80 0.86
CA LEU A 202 -2.56 -8.80 1.42
C LEU A 202 -2.57 -10.02 0.54
N GLU A 203 -1.39 -10.54 0.26
CA GLU A 203 -1.23 -11.87 -0.29
C GLU A 203 -0.89 -12.85 0.82
N VAL A 204 -1.70 -13.88 0.91
CA VAL A 204 -1.62 -14.91 1.93
C VAL A 204 -1.20 -16.20 1.23
N THR A 205 -0.12 -16.81 1.70
CA THR A 205 0.35 -18.09 1.19
C THR A 205 0.09 -19.19 2.21
N VAL A 206 -0.51 -20.26 1.72
CA VAL A 206 -0.89 -21.44 2.50
C VAL A 206 0.07 -22.57 2.12
N ARG A 207 0.64 -23.23 3.14
CA ARG A 207 1.60 -24.31 2.94
C ARG A 207 1.01 -25.46 2.14
N GLU A 208 1.88 -26.18 1.43
CA GLU A 208 1.53 -27.46 0.85
C GLU A 208 1.13 -28.45 1.95
N THR A 209 0.04 -29.18 1.72
CA THR A 209 -0.46 -30.25 2.57
C THR A 209 -0.61 -31.52 1.73
N GLU A 210 -0.83 -32.67 2.35
CA GLU A 210 -1.00 -33.95 1.63
C GLU A 210 -2.13 -33.92 0.57
N HIS A 211 -3.10 -33.02 0.72
CA HIS A 211 -4.26 -32.92 -0.15
C HIS A 211 -4.23 -31.73 -1.11
N TYR A 212 -3.43 -30.70 -0.82
CA TYR A 212 -3.42 -29.44 -1.55
C TYR A 212 -2.00 -28.94 -1.76
N ALA A 213 -1.67 -28.57 -2.99
CA ALA A 213 -0.44 -27.87 -3.32
C ALA A 213 -0.37 -26.51 -2.61
N GLU A 214 0.84 -25.92 -2.54
CA GLU A 214 1.02 -24.56 -2.07
C GLU A 214 0.18 -23.58 -2.89
N THR A 215 -0.60 -22.74 -2.20
CA THR A 215 -1.51 -21.78 -2.84
C THR A 215 -1.35 -20.40 -2.25
N SER A 216 -1.38 -19.39 -3.12
CA SER A 216 -1.34 -17.98 -2.76
C SER A 216 -2.61 -17.29 -3.24
N PHE A 217 -3.26 -16.54 -2.36
CA PHE A 217 -4.45 -15.75 -2.71
C PHE A 217 -4.35 -14.34 -2.15
N CYS A 218 -5.04 -13.40 -2.79
CA CYS A 218 -5.04 -12.00 -2.41
C CYS A 218 -6.36 -11.61 -1.76
N GLU A 219 -6.29 -11.02 -0.57
CA GLU A 219 -7.41 -10.48 0.19
C GLU A 219 -7.18 -8.99 0.46
N VAL A 220 -8.23 -8.24 0.79
CA VAL A 220 -8.13 -6.83 1.18
C VAL A 220 -8.47 -6.70 2.66
N THR A 221 -7.61 -6.07 3.45
CA THR A 221 -7.89 -5.84 4.87
C THR A 221 -8.96 -4.78 5.09
N PRO A 222 -9.81 -4.87 6.12
CA PRO A 222 -9.84 -5.91 7.15
C PRO A 222 -10.32 -7.25 6.61
N CYS A 223 -9.58 -8.31 6.90
CA CYS A 223 -9.92 -9.66 6.47
C CYS A 223 -9.64 -10.67 7.59
N ILE A 224 -10.00 -11.93 7.36
CA ILE A 224 -9.75 -13.03 8.29
C ILE A 224 -8.71 -13.94 7.66
N LEU A 225 -7.67 -14.24 8.43
CA LEU A 225 -6.59 -15.10 8.01
C LEU A 225 -6.95 -16.60 8.17
N PRO A 226 -6.31 -17.48 7.39
CA PRO A 226 -6.35 -18.92 7.61
C PRO A 226 -5.82 -19.30 9.00
N GLU A 227 -5.99 -20.57 9.35
CA GLU A 227 -5.45 -21.10 10.60
C GLU A 227 -3.92 -21.05 10.62
N ARG A 228 -3.34 -20.81 11.81
CA ARG A 228 -1.87 -20.72 12.01
C ARG A 228 -1.15 -22.01 11.61
N ALA A 229 -1.82 -23.15 11.71
CA ALA A 229 -1.28 -24.44 11.32
C ALA A 229 -1.03 -24.59 9.81
N VAL A 230 -1.68 -23.79 8.96
CA VAL A 230 -1.56 -23.90 7.49
C VAL A 230 -0.94 -22.66 6.85
N LEU A 231 -0.91 -21.53 7.56
CA LEU A 231 -0.37 -20.27 7.07
C LEU A 231 1.17 -20.31 6.98
N LYS A 232 1.73 -19.90 5.84
CA LYS A 232 3.18 -19.87 5.59
C LYS A 232 3.71 -18.43 5.54
N THR A 233 3.14 -17.57 4.69
CA THR A 233 3.57 -16.17 4.60
C THR A 233 2.40 -15.22 4.46
N VAL A 234 2.52 -14.03 5.03
CA VAL A 234 1.63 -12.88 4.78
C VAL A 234 2.47 -11.76 4.18
N ARG A 235 2.11 -11.33 2.97
CA ARG A 235 2.79 -10.26 2.25
C ARG A 235 1.84 -9.09 2.02
N VAL A 236 2.28 -7.89 2.35
CA VAL A 236 1.57 -6.67 1.96
C VAL A 236 1.81 -6.44 0.47
N CYS A 237 0.74 -6.54 -0.30
CA CYS A 237 0.77 -6.37 -1.74
C CYS A 237 0.17 -5.03 -2.11
N GLY A 238 0.87 -4.24 -2.91
CA GLY A 238 0.32 -3.00 -3.43
C GLY A 238 1.39 -1.99 -3.80
N PRO A 239 1.17 -1.19 -4.86
CA PRO A 239 2.11 -0.15 -5.24
C PRO A 239 2.16 0.99 -4.22
N ARG A 240 1.11 1.14 -3.39
CA ARG A 240 0.87 2.31 -2.53
C ARG A 240 1.49 2.22 -1.14
N TYR A 241 1.73 1.01 -0.66
CA TYR A 241 2.32 0.77 0.64
C TYR A 241 3.68 0.11 0.46
N TRP A 242 4.53 0.24 1.47
CA TRP A 242 5.81 -0.46 1.48
C TRP A 242 5.56 -1.97 1.62
N PRO A 243 6.14 -2.80 0.72
CA PRO A 243 5.98 -4.24 0.81
C PRO A 243 6.65 -4.74 2.08
N HIS A 244 5.92 -5.54 2.84
CA HIS A 244 6.41 -6.20 4.03
C HIS A 244 6.02 -7.67 3.97
N VAL A 245 6.97 -8.57 4.21
CA VAL A 245 6.77 -10.01 4.18
C VAL A 245 6.98 -10.54 5.58
N ILE A 246 5.95 -11.18 6.11
CA ILE A 246 6.01 -11.87 7.40
C ILE A 246 5.98 -13.37 7.10
N GLU A 247 7.10 -14.02 7.32
CA GLU A 247 7.20 -15.47 7.24
C GLU A 247 6.84 -16.06 8.60
N LEU A 248 5.93 -17.03 8.59
CA LEU A 248 5.43 -17.70 9.78
C LEU A 248 5.80 -19.17 9.73
N ILE A 249 6.22 -19.70 10.88
CA ILE A 249 6.37 -21.14 11.05
C ILE A 249 4.98 -21.70 11.37
N PRO A 250 4.46 -22.67 10.59
CA PRO A 250 3.17 -23.25 10.85
C PRO A 250 3.18 -24.01 12.18
N GLU A 251 2.35 -23.57 13.13
CA GLU A 251 2.24 -24.16 14.46
C GLU A 251 0.77 -24.45 14.79
N GLU A 252 0.50 -25.54 15.49
CA GLU A 252 -0.82 -25.87 16.06
C GLU A 252 -1.11 -25.06 17.35
N LYS A 253 -0.68 -23.80 17.39
CA LYS A 253 -0.99 -22.88 18.47
C LYS A 253 -2.07 -21.90 18.03
N PRO A 254 -2.96 -21.49 18.94
CA PRO A 254 -3.91 -20.42 18.63
C PRO A 254 -3.16 -19.13 18.26
N TRP A 255 -3.82 -18.27 17.48
CA TRP A 255 -3.25 -17.01 17.02
C TRP A 255 -2.81 -16.06 18.14
N TRP A 256 -3.47 -16.11 19.30
CA TRP A 256 -3.21 -15.20 20.42
C TRP A 256 -3.23 -15.96 21.72
N THR A 257 -2.12 -15.86 22.45
CA THR A 257 -2.06 -16.13 23.87
C THR A 257 -1.77 -14.80 24.54
N SER A 258 -2.65 -14.34 25.44
CA SER A 258 -2.47 -13.05 26.11
C SER A 258 -1.15 -13.03 26.88
N GLY A 259 -0.12 -12.37 26.34
CA GLY A 259 1.21 -12.28 26.98
C GLY A 259 2.42 -12.37 26.04
N ASP A 260 2.28 -12.88 24.81
CA ASP A 260 3.41 -13.02 23.87
C ASP A 260 3.76 -11.69 23.19
N LYS A 261 4.64 -10.91 23.81
CA LYS A 261 5.09 -9.60 23.28
C LYS A 261 5.79 -9.69 21.92
N ASP A 262 6.29 -10.88 21.55
CA ASP A 262 7.18 -11.07 20.41
C ASP A 262 6.45 -11.54 19.14
N ASP A 263 5.15 -11.84 19.21
CA ASP A 263 4.37 -12.23 18.02
C ASP A 263 4.01 -10.98 17.19
N PRO A 264 4.32 -10.96 15.87
CA PRO A 264 4.10 -9.79 14.99
C PRO A 264 2.63 -9.41 14.85
N PHE A 265 1.71 -10.26 15.32
CA PHE A 265 0.27 -10.07 15.27
C PHE A 265 -0.36 -9.89 16.66
N ASN A 266 0.38 -9.72 17.76
CA ASN A 266 -0.16 -9.74 19.13
C ASN A 266 -1.32 -8.75 19.44
N SER A 267 -1.60 -7.80 18.55
CA SER A 267 -2.74 -6.86 18.64
C SER A 267 -3.81 -7.03 17.55
N SER A 268 -3.73 -8.07 16.69
CA SER A 268 -4.48 -8.21 15.43
C SER A 268 -4.31 -7.04 14.45
N VAL A 269 -3.32 -6.16 14.70
CA VAL A 269 -3.05 -4.96 13.92
C VAL A 269 -1.66 -5.06 13.29
N LEU A 270 -1.60 -4.84 11.98
CA LEU A 270 -0.38 -4.74 11.21
C LEU A 270 -0.10 -3.27 10.86
N TYR A 271 1.04 -2.78 11.31
CA TYR A 271 1.48 -1.41 11.02
C TYR A 271 2.21 -1.36 9.69
N ILE A 272 1.76 -0.49 8.79
CA ILE A 272 2.35 -0.36 7.45
C ILE A 272 2.54 1.11 7.15
N LYS A 273 3.63 1.43 6.47
CA LYS A 273 3.89 2.77 5.97
C LYS A 273 3.40 2.93 4.54
N ARG A 274 2.61 3.97 4.29
CA ARG A 274 2.25 4.40 2.93
C ARG A 274 3.46 5.01 2.22
N LYS A 275 3.62 4.76 0.92
CA LYS A 275 4.62 5.42 0.08
C LYS A 275 4.21 6.85 -0.18
N VAL A 276 5.16 7.79 -0.15
CA VAL A 276 4.86 9.18 -0.49
C VAL A 276 4.48 9.24 -1.96
N GLY A 277 3.39 9.95 -2.23
CA GLY A 277 2.83 10.12 -3.56
C GLY A 277 1.71 9.14 -3.94
N ALA A 278 1.37 8.22 -3.05
CA ALA A 278 0.21 7.35 -3.21
C ALA A 278 -0.93 7.76 -2.27
N CYS A 279 -2.16 7.85 -2.79
CA CYS A 279 -3.36 8.04 -1.97
C CYS A 279 -3.75 6.77 -1.22
N SER A 280 -4.46 6.92 -0.10
CA SER A 280 -5.07 5.77 0.57
C SER A 280 -6.09 5.08 -0.36
N TYR A 281 -6.39 3.81 -0.13
CA TYR A 281 -7.45 3.13 -0.89
C TYR A 281 -8.86 3.65 -0.57
N VAL A 282 -9.03 4.35 0.57
CA VAL A 282 -10.30 5.03 0.91
C VAL A 282 -10.52 6.23 0.00
N ASP A 283 -9.47 7.04 -0.19
CA ASP A 283 -9.55 8.28 -0.96
C ASP A 283 -9.53 8.01 -2.47
N ASP A 284 -8.82 6.96 -2.90
CA ASP A 284 -8.74 6.55 -4.29
C ASP A 284 -8.83 5.01 -4.40
N PRO A 285 -10.01 4.40 -4.54
CA PRO A 285 -10.12 2.93 -4.61
C PRO A 285 -9.54 2.35 -5.91
N VAL A 286 -9.63 3.09 -7.03
CA VAL A 286 -9.29 2.58 -8.37
C VAL A 286 -7.85 2.92 -8.77
N GLY A 287 -7.23 3.93 -8.15
CA GLY A 287 -5.92 4.44 -8.56
C GLY A 287 -6.01 5.47 -9.68
N SER A 288 -7.22 5.94 -10.01
CA SER A 288 -7.45 6.90 -11.10
C SER A 288 -6.98 8.30 -10.73
N GLN A 289 -6.77 8.57 -9.43
CA GLN A 289 -6.25 9.83 -8.94
C GLN A 289 -4.74 9.82 -8.75
N SER A 290 -4.01 8.86 -9.32
CA SER A 290 -2.54 8.83 -9.23
C SER A 290 -1.89 10.18 -9.59
N LEU A 291 -0.82 10.56 -8.90
CA LEU A 291 -0.06 11.79 -9.17
C LEU A 291 0.32 11.97 -10.65
N LEU A 292 0.55 10.85 -11.34
CA LEU A 292 0.94 10.81 -12.75
C LEU A 292 -0.26 10.91 -13.71
N SER A 293 -1.47 10.57 -13.26
CA SER A 293 -2.72 10.70 -14.06
C SER A 293 -3.38 12.06 -13.87
N ARG A 294 -3.13 12.74 -12.75
CA ARG A 294 -3.52 14.15 -12.63
C ARG A 294 -2.67 15.01 -13.56
N PRO A 295 -3.22 16.11 -14.11
CA PRO A 295 -2.45 17.07 -14.87
C PRO A 295 -1.52 17.86 -13.93
N MET A 296 -0.69 17.27 -13.07
CA MET A 296 0.23 18.05 -12.23
C MET A 296 1.18 18.88 -13.10
N HIS A 297 1.64 18.36 -14.24
CA HIS A 297 2.32 19.17 -15.25
C HIS A 297 1.48 20.35 -15.79
N LYS A 298 0.15 20.21 -15.90
CA LYS A 298 -0.73 21.34 -16.25
C LYS A 298 -1.07 22.23 -15.06
N VAL A 299 -1.14 21.74 -13.82
CA VAL A 299 -1.44 22.56 -12.62
C VAL A 299 -0.21 23.39 -12.26
N PHE A 300 0.99 22.81 -12.33
CA PHE A 300 2.25 23.54 -12.23
C PHE A 300 2.49 24.44 -13.47
N GLY A 301 2.15 23.98 -14.68
CA GLY A 301 2.21 24.82 -15.89
C GLY A 301 1.16 25.94 -15.95
N LEU A 302 -0.02 25.77 -15.36
CA LEU A 302 -1.07 26.81 -15.26
C LEU A 302 -0.79 27.80 -14.13
N ALA A 303 -0.05 27.42 -13.08
CA ALA A 303 0.41 28.37 -12.09
C ALA A 303 1.28 29.47 -12.74
N CYS A 304 2.10 29.12 -13.75
CA CYS A 304 2.89 30.08 -14.52
C CYS A 304 2.05 30.92 -15.52
N LEU A 305 0.91 30.43 -16.01
CA LEU A 305 0.09 31.13 -17.02
C LEU A 305 -0.97 32.08 -16.44
N ARG A 306 -1.25 32.03 -15.13
CA ARG A 306 -2.26 32.89 -14.49
C ARG A 306 -1.79 34.33 -14.24
N THR A 307 -0.57 34.68 -14.61
CA THR A 307 -0.05 36.06 -14.53
C THR A 307 -0.41 36.91 -15.75
N SER A 308 -1.06 36.36 -16.79
CA SER A 308 -1.23 37.09 -18.05
C SER A 308 -2.61 37.14 -18.69
N ASN A 309 -3.73 36.84 -18.00
CA ASN A 309 -5.07 37.24 -18.52
C ASN A 309 -6.16 37.26 -17.44
N SER A 310 -6.98 38.29 -17.53
CA SER A 310 -8.15 38.64 -16.71
C SER A 310 -9.26 37.59 -16.70
N GLU A 311 -9.97 37.56 -15.57
CA GLU A 311 -11.42 37.33 -15.44
C GLU A 311 -12.05 36.26 -16.35
N THR A 312 -12.05 34.99 -15.91
CA THR A 312 -13.11 34.03 -16.26
C THR A 312 -13.27 32.97 -15.17
N GLU A 313 -14.38 33.10 -14.45
CA GLU A 313 -15.27 32.08 -13.89
C GLU A 313 -14.71 30.83 -13.16
N HIS A 314 -15.08 30.77 -11.87
CA HIS A 314 -15.20 29.65 -10.94
C HIS A 314 -15.31 28.22 -11.53
N MET A 315 -14.18 27.65 -11.93
CA MET A 315 -13.98 26.19 -11.99
C MET A 315 -12.82 25.83 -11.06
N GLY A 316 -13.19 25.36 -9.86
CA GLY A 316 -12.38 24.77 -8.79
C GLY A 316 -10.86 24.96 -8.87
N ALA A 317 -10.34 26.05 -8.30
CA ALA A 317 -8.94 26.11 -7.92
C ALA A 317 -8.71 25.06 -6.82
N VAL A 318 -8.26 23.87 -7.22
CA VAL A 318 -7.81 22.85 -6.26
C VAL A 318 -6.60 23.46 -5.55
N ASN A 319 -6.79 23.83 -4.28
CA ASN A 319 -5.71 24.36 -3.46
C ASN A 319 -4.60 23.30 -3.42
N LEU A 320 -3.39 23.71 -3.81
CA LEU A 320 -2.24 22.83 -3.91
C LEU A 320 -1.98 22.09 -2.59
N ASP A 321 -2.25 22.75 -1.47
CA ASP A 321 -2.11 22.19 -0.11
C ASP A 321 -3.04 20.99 0.12
N GLN A 322 -4.28 21.10 -0.37
CA GLN A 322 -5.25 20.01 -0.28
C GLN A 322 -4.87 18.86 -1.20
N LEU A 323 -4.18 19.16 -2.31
CA LEU A 323 -3.66 18.14 -3.20
C LEU A 323 -2.46 17.43 -2.53
N VAL A 324 -1.49 18.16 -2.00
CA VAL A 324 -0.29 17.58 -1.36
C VAL A 324 -0.67 16.75 -0.13
N SER A 325 -1.66 17.19 0.66
CA SER A 325 -2.14 16.43 1.82
C SER A 325 -2.84 15.11 1.45
N THR A 326 -3.41 15.01 0.25
CA THR A 326 -3.98 13.72 -0.23
C THR A 326 -2.90 12.71 -0.59
N PHE A 327 -1.75 13.18 -1.09
CA PHE A 327 -0.66 12.32 -1.60
C PHE A 327 0.48 12.10 -0.60
N SER A 328 0.61 12.94 0.42
CA SER A 328 1.64 12.84 1.44
C SER A 328 1.04 13.05 2.82
N SER A 329 1.39 12.15 3.74
CA SER A 329 1.15 12.31 5.18
C SER A 329 2.26 13.11 5.87
N ASP A 330 3.34 13.46 5.16
CA ASP A 330 4.49 14.17 5.75
C ASP A 330 4.14 15.66 5.99
N PRO A 331 4.13 16.12 7.26
CA PRO A 331 3.82 17.51 7.59
C PRO A 331 4.80 18.50 6.95
N SER A 332 6.05 18.09 6.71
CA SER A 332 7.07 18.97 6.13
C SER A 332 6.75 19.36 4.69
N LEU A 333 6.28 18.41 3.88
CA LEU A 333 5.88 18.64 2.49
C LEU A 333 4.61 19.48 2.40
N ILE A 334 3.65 19.24 3.31
CA ILE A 334 2.41 20.01 3.39
C ILE A 334 2.71 21.46 3.77
N ALA A 335 3.54 21.67 4.80
CA ALA A 335 3.97 23.01 5.20
C ALA A 335 4.77 23.71 4.10
N PHE A 336 5.64 22.99 3.39
CA PHE A 336 6.40 23.55 2.28
C PHE A 336 5.48 24.02 1.14
N ALA A 337 4.48 23.22 0.77
CA ALA A 337 3.48 23.61 -0.22
C ALA A 337 2.72 24.88 0.20
N GLN A 338 2.28 24.93 1.46
CA GLN A 338 1.53 26.06 2.00
C GLN A 338 2.32 27.37 1.97
N LEU A 339 3.62 27.32 2.30
CA LEU A 339 4.45 28.50 2.47
C LEU A 339 5.10 28.98 1.17
N PHE A 340 5.64 28.07 0.36
CA PHE A 340 6.47 28.42 -0.79
C PHE A 340 5.74 28.31 -2.13
N CYS A 341 4.67 27.52 -2.19
CA CYS A 341 4.00 27.22 -3.45
C CYS A 341 2.68 27.97 -3.64
N ASN A 342 2.11 28.55 -2.58
CA ASN A 342 0.87 29.30 -2.65
C ASN A 342 1.07 30.72 -3.23
N PRO A 343 0.33 31.09 -4.30
CA PRO A 343 0.46 32.40 -4.94
C PRO A 343 -0.09 33.54 -4.07
N SER A 344 -0.95 33.23 -3.10
CA SER A 344 -1.58 34.24 -2.22
C SER A 344 -0.62 34.91 -1.25
N TRP A 345 0.51 34.26 -0.93
CA TRP A 345 1.50 34.79 0.01
C TRP A 345 2.55 35.70 -0.64
N ASN A 346 2.62 35.76 -1.99
CA ASN A 346 3.70 36.47 -2.66
C ASN A 346 3.22 37.47 -3.72
N ASN A 347 3.08 38.73 -3.31
CA ASN A 347 3.07 39.88 -4.22
C ASN A 347 4.49 40.33 -4.63
N ARG A 348 5.57 39.66 -4.18
CA ARG A 348 6.96 40.13 -4.32
C ARG A 348 8.06 39.06 -4.51
N SER A 349 7.78 37.76 -4.55
CA SER A 349 8.85 36.77 -4.79
C SER A 349 9.12 36.55 -6.26
N ASP A 350 10.39 36.28 -6.60
CA ASP A 350 10.81 35.79 -7.92
C ASP A 350 9.93 34.62 -8.36
N ILE A 351 9.19 34.83 -9.45
CA ILE A 351 8.33 33.80 -10.08
C ILE A 351 9.14 32.54 -10.37
N ASP A 352 10.41 32.71 -10.77
CA ASP A 352 11.37 31.65 -11.05
C ASP A 352 11.63 30.75 -9.82
N PHE A 353 11.68 31.32 -8.61
CA PHE A 353 11.90 30.55 -7.39
C PHE A 353 10.66 29.75 -7.00
N GLN A 354 9.46 30.34 -7.19
CA GLN A 354 8.21 29.62 -6.95
C GLN A 354 8.07 28.45 -7.92
N GLU A 355 8.36 28.66 -9.21
CA GLU A 355 8.36 27.58 -10.22
C GLU A 355 9.36 26.47 -9.86
N PHE A 356 10.56 26.83 -9.40
CA PHE A 356 11.53 25.88 -8.90
C PHE A 356 11.00 25.07 -7.70
N CYS A 357 10.41 25.72 -6.69
CA CYS A 357 9.85 25.05 -5.52
C CYS A 357 8.75 24.05 -5.90
N LEU A 358 7.89 24.43 -6.85
CA LEU A 358 6.84 23.58 -7.40
C LEU A 358 7.40 22.33 -8.10
N GLN A 359 8.45 22.48 -8.92
CA GLN A 359 9.12 21.37 -9.61
C GLN A 359 9.80 20.40 -8.63
N VAL A 360 10.52 20.93 -7.64
CA VAL A 360 11.19 20.13 -6.59
C VAL A 360 10.16 19.39 -5.75
N LEU A 361 9.06 20.04 -5.35
CA LEU A 361 8.00 19.41 -4.60
C LEU A 361 7.40 18.23 -5.38
N PHE A 362 7.13 18.41 -6.67
CA PHE A 362 6.63 17.34 -7.54
C PHE A 362 7.61 16.18 -7.62
N GLU A 363 8.90 16.44 -7.78
CA GLU A 363 9.92 15.39 -7.84
C GLU A 363 10.04 14.63 -6.51
N CYS A 364 10.11 15.34 -5.39
CA CYS A 364 10.21 14.73 -4.06
C CYS A 364 8.98 13.86 -3.74
N VAL A 365 7.80 14.30 -4.13
CA VAL A 365 6.54 13.58 -3.92
C VAL A 365 6.40 12.39 -4.87
N SER A 366 6.78 12.52 -6.13
CA SER A 366 6.65 11.45 -7.14
C SER A 366 7.68 10.33 -6.97
N LYS A 367 8.89 10.64 -6.49
CA LYS A 367 9.97 9.66 -6.28
C LYS A 367 10.05 9.10 -4.86
N ASP A 368 9.10 9.43 -3.99
CA ASP A 368 9.08 9.03 -2.57
C ASP A 368 10.37 9.44 -1.82
N ARG A 369 10.73 10.73 -1.94
CA ARG A 369 12.02 11.28 -1.50
C ARG A 369 11.88 12.65 -0.80
N PRO A 370 11.11 12.76 0.30
CA PRO A 370 10.88 14.04 0.99
C PRO A 370 12.17 14.69 1.53
N ALA A 371 13.12 13.90 2.03
CA ALA A 371 14.38 14.40 2.61
C ALA A 371 15.24 15.19 1.61
N PHE A 372 15.07 14.96 0.30
CA PHE A 372 15.83 15.66 -0.72
C PHE A 372 15.35 17.09 -0.96
N LEU A 373 14.17 17.46 -0.48
CA LEU A 373 13.67 18.84 -0.55
C LEU A 373 14.70 19.83 -0.01
N GLN A 374 15.31 19.53 1.15
CA GLN A 374 16.34 20.36 1.77
C GLN A 374 17.62 20.42 0.92
N VAL A 375 17.99 19.32 0.26
CA VAL A 375 19.17 19.26 -0.62
C VAL A 375 18.96 20.15 -1.85
N TYR A 376 17.81 20.03 -2.53
CA TYR A 376 17.47 20.87 -3.67
C TYR A 376 17.46 22.37 -3.31
N LEU A 377 16.82 22.73 -2.20
CA LEU A 377 16.81 24.09 -1.70
C LEU A 377 18.21 24.59 -1.36
N SER A 378 19.03 23.76 -0.69
CA SER A 378 20.40 24.14 -0.36
C SER A 378 21.20 24.43 -1.63
N LEU A 379 21.16 23.57 -2.64
CA LEU A 379 21.87 23.77 -3.89
C LEU A 379 21.41 25.03 -4.62
N TYR A 380 20.10 25.30 -4.65
CA TYR A 380 19.57 26.52 -5.24
C TYR A 380 20.04 27.77 -4.51
N THR A 381 19.96 27.79 -3.18
CA THR A 381 20.41 28.94 -2.38
C THR A 381 21.92 29.14 -2.42
N THR A 382 22.72 28.07 -2.59
CA THR A 382 24.18 28.22 -2.78
C THR A 382 24.49 29.09 -3.99
N ILE A 383 23.81 28.88 -5.12
CA ILE A 383 24.02 29.67 -6.34
C ILE A 383 23.46 31.08 -6.17
N GLY A 384 22.26 31.21 -5.58
CA GLY A 384 21.66 32.51 -5.28
C GLY A 384 22.59 33.37 -4.44
N SER A 385 23.14 32.81 -3.35
CA SER A 385 24.10 33.49 -2.50
C SER A 385 25.37 33.90 -3.25
N MET A 386 25.89 33.06 -4.16
CA MET A 386 27.06 33.42 -4.98
C MET A 386 26.76 34.58 -5.93
N VAL A 387 25.56 34.62 -6.52
CA VAL A 387 25.12 35.73 -7.38
C VAL A 387 24.95 37.02 -6.56
N ASP A 388 24.33 36.93 -5.38
CA ASP A 388 24.10 38.06 -4.50
C ASP A 388 25.41 38.63 -3.93
N GLU A 389 26.39 37.79 -3.61
CA GLU A 389 27.72 38.24 -3.16
C GLU A 389 28.51 38.96 -4.27
N ILE A 390 28.24 38.65 -5.53
CA ILE A 390 28.84 39.36 -6.67
C ILE A 390 28.16 40.71 -6.89
N THR A 391 26.82 40.76 -6.81
CA THR A 391 26.03 41.97 -7.09
C THR A 391 26.02 42.96 -5.92
N SER A 392 25.97 42.48 -4.66
CA SER A 392 25.91 43.32 -3.47
C SER A 392 27.28 43.89 -3.07
N ALA A 393 27.30 45.06 -2.42
CA ALA A 393 28.53 45.75 -1.99
C ALA A 393 29.03 45.33 -0.59
N THR A 394 28.35 44.39 0.07
CA THR A 394 28.61 43.97 1.45
C THR A 394 29.10 42.54 1.49
N CYS A 395 30.04 42.25 2.40
CA CYS A 395 30.67 40.95 2.47
C CYS A 395 30.04 40.03 3.52
N SER A 396 29.53 38.88 3.09
CA SER A 396 29.39 37.69 3.92
C SER A 396 30.59 36.77 3.68
N VAL A 397 31.09 36.14 4.75
CA VAL A 397 32.09 35.08 4.63
C VAL A 397 31.42 33.92 3.90
N GLY A 398 31.72 33.76 2.62
CA GLY A 398 31.11 32.71 1.80
C GLY A 398 31.39 31.31 2.35
N ASP A 399 30.34 30.54 2.59
CA ASP A 399 30.40 29.17 3.08
C ASP A 399 31.09 28.27 2.05
N THR A 400 32.35 27.98 2.29
CA THR A 400 33.22 27.21 1.37
C THR A 400 32.76 25.76 1.15
N LEU A 401 31.91 25.26 2.05
CA LEU A 401 31.36 23.89 2.05
C LEU A 401 30.31 23.70 0.94
N SER A 402 29.61 24.76 0.55
CA SER A 402 28.57 24.78 -0.49
C SER A 402 29.06 24.30 -1.86
N LEU A 403 30.26 24.73 -2.26
CA LEU A 403 30.88 24.31 -3.52
C LEU A 403 31.31 22.84 -3.50
N TRP A 404 31.74 22.36 -2.33
CA TRP A 404 32.13 20.96 -2.18
C TRP A 404 30.93 20.03 -2.22
N SER A 405 29.80 20.41 -1.62
CA SER A 405 28.57 19.63 -1.70
C SER A 405 28.03 19.57 -3.13
N LEU A 406 28.06 20.69 -3.87
CA LEU A 406 27.68 20.69 -5.28
C LEU A 406 28.59 19.80 -6.13
N LYS A 407 29.90 19.91 -5.91
CA LYS A 407 30.89 19.11 -6.63
C LYS A 407 30.75 17.62 -6.35
N LEU A 408 30.45 17.26 -5.10
CA LEU A 408 30.16 15.88 -4.71
C LEU A 408 28.90 15.37 -5.42
N ALA A 409 27.83 16.16 -5.46
CA ALA A 409 26.59 15.80 -6.16
C ALA A 409 26.81 15.59 -7.67
N LEU A 410 27.64 16.40 -8.30
CA LEU A 410 28.01 16.23 -9.71
C LEU A 410 28.88 14.99 -9.94
N ALA A 411 29.91 14.78 -9.12
CA ALA A 411 30.77 13.60 -9.23
C ALA A 411 29.98 12.30 -9.00
N TYR A 412 28.97 12.34 -8.12
CA TYR A 412 28.05 11.23 -7.90
C TYR A 412 27.23 10.91 -9.16
N ASN A 413 26.63 11.91 -9.80
CA ASN A 413 25.86 11.69 -11.03
C ASN A 413 26.76 11.26 -12.20
N GLU A 414 27.95 11.84 -12.35
CA GLU A 414 28.92 11.40 -13.36
C GLU A 414 29.36 9.94 -13.13
N ALA A 415 29.51 9.49 -11.87
CA ALA A 415 29.80 8.10 -11.56
C ALA A 415 28.62 7.15 -11.88
N LEU A 416 27.39 7.63 -11.69
CA LEU A 416 26.16 6.91 -12.02
C LEU A 416 26.01 6.75 -13.55
N ASP A 417 26.19 7.83 -14.31
CA ASP A 417 26.11 7.82 -15.78
C ASP A 417 27.20 6.93 -16.41
N ASN A 418 28.37 6.86 -15.78
CA ASN A 418 29.48 5.98 -16.19
C ASN A 418 29.27 4.50 -15.79
N GLY A 419 28.13 4.13 -15.18
CA GLY A 419 27.80 2.76 -14.80
C GLY A 419 28.66 2.18 -13.67
N ARG A 420 29.40 3.01 -12.93
CA ARG A 420 30.27 2.55 -11.82
C ARG A 420 29.48 2.27 -10.53
N LEU A 421 28.23 2.73 -10.46
CA LEU A 421 27.31 2.56 -9.35
C LEU A 421 26.03 1.90 -9.87
N GLU A 422 25.86 0.60 -9.59
CA GLU A 422 24.62 -0.12 -9.90
C GLU A 422 23.57 0.17 -8.83
N ILE A 423 22.64 1.09 -9.12
CA ILE A 423 21.46 1.33 -8.27
C ILE A 423 20.21 1.03 -9.10
N LEU A 424 19.35 0.16 -8.57
CA LEU A 424 18.11 -0.32 -9.22
C LEU A 424 17.07 0.79 -9.48
N ASN A 425 17.24 1.96 -8.85
CA ASN A 425 16.35 3.10 -8.96
C ASN A 425 17.10 4.30 -9.54
N SER A 426 16.44 5.03 -10.44
CA SER A 426 16.90 6.29 -11.04
C SER A 426 17.70 7.18 -10.07
N GLY A 427 18.68 7.91 -10.63
CA GLY A 427 19.63 8.76 -9.91
C GLY A 427 18.99 9.58 -8.78
N ILE A 428 19.77 9.82 -7.72
CA ILE A 428 19.29 10.42 -6.47
C ILE A 428 18.71 11.82 -6.70
N VAL A 429 19.47 12.65 -7.41
CA VAL A 429 19.12 14.03 -7.78
C VAL A 429 18.96 14.12 -9.30
N GLN A 430 18.00 14.91 -9.78
CA GLN A 430 17.75 15.08 -11.21
C GLN A 430 19.02 15.57 -11.94
N PRO A 431 19.47 14.87 -13.00
CA PRO A 431 20.68 15.25 -13.74
C PRO A 431 20.50 16.57 -14.49
N THR A 432 19.28 16.87 -14.96
CA THR A 432 18.96 18.15 -15.63
C THR A 432 19.08 19.34 -14.68
N PHE A 433 18.61 19.20 -13.43
CA PHE A 433 18.78 20.24 -12.41
C PHE A 433 20.26 20.44 -12.07
N LEU A 434 21.00 19.38 -11.80
CA LEU A 434 22.44 19.50 -11.53
C LEU A 434 23.22 20.09 -12.71
N GLY A 435 22.82 19.75 -13.95
CA GLY A 435 23.37 20.35 -15.17
C GLY A 435 23.07 21.85 -15.29
N SER A 436 21.85 22.30 -14.95
CA SER A 436 21.50 23.72 -14.98
C SER A 436 22.26 24.51 -13.91
N VAL A 437 22.39 23.94 -12.71
CA VAL A 437 23.20 24.50 -11.63
C VAL A 437 24.68 24.61 -12.04
N LYS A 438 25.24 23.56 -12.63
CA LYS A 438 26.61 23.55 -13.15
C LYS A 438 26.81 24.66 -14.18
N LYS A 439 25.89 24.79 -15.15
CA LYS A 439 25.95 25.81 -16.20
C LYS A 439 25.90 27.23 -15.61
N ARG A 440 24.99 27.49 -14.65
CA ARG A 440 24.87 28.80 -14.00
C ARG A 440 26.12 29.15 -13.19
N LEU A 441 26.75 28.17 -12.54
CA LEU A 441 28.03 28.36 -11.86
C LEU A 441 29.15 28.67 -12.86
N GLU A 442 29.23 27.95 -13.99
CA GLU A 442 30.20 28.23 -15.04
C GLU A 442 29.99 29.62 -15.67
N GLU A 443 28.74 30.05 -15.87
CA GLU A 443 28.40 31.41 -16.30
C GLU A 443 28.88 32.47 -15.29
N ILE A 444 28.64 32.25 -13.98
CA ILE A 444 29.11 33.13 -12.90
C ILE A 444 30.65 33.26 -12.93
N LEU A 445 31.37 32.15 -13.06
CA LEU A 445 32.83 32.14 -13.15
C LEU A 445 33.33 32.81 -14.44
N ASN A 446 32.61 32.69 -15.55
CA ASN A 446 32.98 33.26 -16.85
C ASN A 446 32.70 34.77 -16.95
N LEU A 447 31.67 35.29 -16.26
CA LEU A 447 31.32 36.72 -16.25
C LEU A 447 32.41 37.61 -15.64
N SER A 448 33.26 37.04 -14.77
CA SER A 448 34.37 37.76 -14.15
C SER A 448 35.63 37.78 -15.03
N LEU A 449 35.66 38.72 -15.97
CA LEU A 449 36.77 38.99 -16.91
C LEU A 449 38.16 39.13 -16.23
N HIS A 450 38.21 39.51 -14.95
CA HIS A 450 39.45 39.71 -14.18
C HIS A 450 40.01 38.44 -13.51
N ILE A 451 39.28 37.31 -13.51
CA ILE A 451 39.80 36.06 -12.96
C ILE A 451 41.08 35.62 -13.69
N LYS A 452 41.21 35.91 -15.00
CA LYS A 452 42.36 35.49 -15.81
C LYS A 452 43.67 36.16 -15.37
N SER A 453 43.65 37.47 -15.11
CA SER A 453 44.83 38.19 -14.60
C SER A 453 45.17 37.76 -13.16
N ASP A 454 44.14 37.57 -12.33
CA ASP A 454 44.32 37.23 -10.92
C ASP A 454 44.80 35.78 -10.73
N LEU A 455 44.37 34.86 -11.61
CA LEU A 455 44.91 33.49 -11.69
C LEU A 455 46.38 33.50 -12.13
N GLN A 456 46.75 34.32 -13.11
CA GLN A 456 48.13 34.44 -13.56
C GLN A 456 49.03 34.95 -12.42
N GLU A 457 48.59 35.98 -11.68
CA GLU A 457 49.33 36.51 -10.52
C GLU A 457 49.43 35.48 -9.39
N TYR A 458 48.37 34.72 -9.13
CA TYR A 458 48.36 33.66 -8.11
C TYR A 458 49.27 32.48 -8.47
N LEU A 459 49.24 32.03 -9.72
CA LEU A 459 50.03 30.88 -10.17
C LEU A 459 51.52 31.21 -10.29
N LEU A 460 51.86 32.41 -10.81
CA LEU A 460 53.25 32.84 -11.03
C LEU A 460 53.90 33.43 -9.78
N LEU A 461 53.19 34.27 -9.03
CA LEU A 461 53.76 35.04 -7.91
C LEU A 461 53.27 34.56 -6.54
N GLY A 462 52.24 33.70 -6.48
CA GLY A 462 51.66 33.23 -5.21
C GLY A 462 50.94 34.32 -4.42
N ARG A 463 50.61 35.45 -5.05
CA ARG A 463 49.95 36.58 -4.39
C ARG A 463 48.46 36.49 -4.61
N TRP A 464 47.71 36.73 -3.55
CA TRP A 464 46.27 36.98 -3.65
C TRP A 464 46.04 38.43 -4.13
N PRO A 465 44.93 38.71 -4.83
CA PRO A 465 44.59 40.07 -5.27
C PRO A 465 44.64 41.04 -4.09
N LYS A 466 45.31 42.19 -4.25
CA LYS A 466 45.50 43.17 -3.17
C LYS A 466 44.17 43.84 -2.78
N ASN A 467 44.04 44.15 -1.49
CA ASN A 467 42.87 44.76 -0.85
C ASN A 467 42.66 46.23 -1.26
N ASP A 468 42.13 46.46 -2.45
CA ASP A 468 41.35 47.68 -2.72
C ASP A 468 39.87 47.43 -2.32
N THR A 469 39.02 48.46 -2.37
CA THR A 469 37.59 48.39 -2.00
C THR A 469 36.78 47.30 -2.73
N MET A 470 37.31 46.74 -3.83
CA MET A 470 36.78 45.57 -4.56
C MET A 470 37.72 44.35 -4.61
N GLY A 471 38.90 44.41 -3.98
CA GLY A 471 39.90 43.34 -3.98
C GLY A 471 39.43 42.05 -3.30
N TRP A 472 38.56 42.16 -2.30
CA TRP A 472 38.02 40.99 -1.61
C TRP A 472 37.11 40.14 -2.51
N LYS A 473 36.27 40.77 -3.36
CA LYS A 473 35.44 40.06 -4.35
C LYS A 473 36.29 39.22 -5.31
N ARG A 474 37.42 39.79 -5.75
CA ARG A 474 38.38 39.11 -6.64
C ARG A 474 39.04 37.91 -5.96
N SER A 475 39.46 38.07 -4.71
CA SER A 475 40.02 36.98 -3.90
C SER A 475 39.02 35.85 -3.68
N MET A 476 37.75 36.19 -3.44
CA MET A 476 36.66 35.24 -3.23
C MET A 476 36.33 34.44 -4.50
N LEU A 477 36.17 35.12 -5.64
CA LEU A 477 35.98 34.50 -6.95
C LEU A 477 37.14 33.59 -7.35
N LEU A 478 38.38 34.02 -7.10
CA LEU A 478 39.57 33.22 -7.32
C LEU A 478 39.55 31.95 -6.44
N SER A 479 39.12 32.06 -5.18
CA SER A 479 39.00 30.93 -4.27
C SER A 479 37.96 29.90 -4.75
N TRP A 480 36.86 30.36 -5.34
CA TRP A 480 35.82 29.51 -5.91
C TRP A 480 36.32 28.79 -7.16
N TYR A 481 36.97 29.52 -8.08
CA TYR A 481 37.53 28.96 -9.31
C TYR A 481 38.58 27.88 -9.05
N LEU A 482 39.53 28.14 -8.14
CA LEU A 482 40.58 27.18 -7.77
C LEU A 482 39.99 25.90 -7.18
N ARG A 483 38.97 26.01 -6.34
CA ARG A 483 38.27 24.86 -5.73
C ARG A 483 37.43 24.10 -6.76
N TRP A 484 36.76 24.80 -7.66
CA TRP A 484 35.99 24.20 -8.74
C TRP A 484 36.88 23.32 -9.63
N GLN A 485 38.01 23.85 -10.09
CA GLN A 485 38.91 23.13 -11.01
C GLN A 485 39.85 22.11 -10.32
N LYS A 486 39.86 21.96 -8.98
CA LYS A 486 40.84 21.12 -8.23
C LYS A 486 42.31 21.52 -8.47
N ILE A 487 42.59 22.80 -8.61
CA ILE A 487 43.95 23.27 -8.89
C ILE A 487 44.79 23.21 -7.62
N LYS A 488 45.88 22.44 -7.64
CA LYS A 488 46.95 22.48 -6.63
C LYS A 488 48.14 23.25 -7.20
N ARG A 489 48.83 24.02 -6.36
CA ARG A 489 50.01 24.78 -6.77
C ARG A 489 51.11 23.82 -7.24
N VAL A 490 51.62 24.05 -8.44
CA VAL A 490 52.72 23.28 -9.04
C VAL A 490 53.69 24.26 -9.70
N ASN A 491 54.97 24.21 -9.33
CA ASN A 491 56.07 24.94 -9.98
C ASN A 491 56.63 24.09 -11.13
N ILE A 492 56.02 24.09 -12.33
CA ILE A 492 56.58 23.34 -13.49
C ILE A 492 56.32 24.06 -14.82
N SER A 493 57.31 23.97 -15.71
CA SER A 493 57.39 24.43 -17.10
C SER A 493 56.62 23.56 -18.12
N SER A 494 55.69 24.21 -18.84
CA SER A 494 55.14 23.98 -20.20
C SER A 494 54.96 22.56 -20.81
N SER A 495 53.69 22.18 -21.00
CA SER A 495 53.04 21.82 -22.30
C SER A 495 51.67 21.15 -22.01
N VAL A 496 50.67 21.35 -22.88
CA VAL A 496 49.28 20.80 -22.72
C VAL A 496 49.25 19.30 -22.42
N PRO A 497 50.05 18.44 -23.09
CA PRO A 497 50.04 17.00 -22.80
C PRO A 497 50.60 16.66 -21.41
N LEU A 498 51.61 17.39 -20.93
CA LEU A 498 52.17 17.21 -19.58
C LEU A 498 51.21 17.70 -18.49
N LEU A 499 50.49 18.80 -18.73
CA LEU A 499 49.47 19.30 -17.79
C LEU A 499 48.29 18.32 -17.67
N HIS A 500 47.92 17.65 -18.74
CA HIS A 500 46.88 16.61 -18.74
C HIS A 500 47.31 15.32 -18.01
N LEU A 501 48.62 15.04 -17.96
CA LEU A 501 49.22 13.96 -17.18
C LEU A 501 49.32 14.29 -15.69
N LEU A 502 49.63 15.54 -15.35
CA LEU A 502 49.76 16.03 -13.97
C LEU A 502 48.42 16.26 -13.28
N PHE A 503 47.39 16.62 -14.04
CA PHE A 503 46.03 16.83 -13.55
C PHE A 503 45.02 15.98 -14.33
N PRO A 504 44.97 14.66 -14.10
CA PRO A 504 44.08 13.77 -14.84
C PRO A 504 42.58 14.02 -14.58
N GLY A 505 42.24 14.84 -13.58
CA GLY A 505 40.86 15.16 -13.18
C GLY A 505 40.43 16.62 -13.36
N THR A 506 41.24 17.48 -13.98
CA THR A 506 40.84 18.85 -14.37
C THR A 506 40.17 18.84 -15.74
N GLN A 507 39.16 19.69 -15.95
CA GLN A 507 38.52 19.81 -17.27
C GLN A 507 39.55 20.29 -18.32
N VAL A 508 39.51 19.71 -19.52
CA VAL A 508 40.41 20.05 -20.65
C VAL A 508 40.39 21.55 -20.96
N THR A 509 39.22 22.19 -20.84
CA THR A 509 39.04 23.63 -21.02
C THR A 509 39.87 24.46 -20.03
N ALA A 510 39.98 24.03 -18.77
CA ALA A 510 40.81 24.68 -17.78
C ALA A 510 42.30 24.48 -18.09
N ILE A 511 42.70 23.29 -18.55
CA ILE A 511 44.07 22.96 -18.98
C ILE A 511 44.48 23.80 -20.21
N ASP A 512 43.56 24.00 -21.16
CA ASP A 512 43.77 24.88 -22.31
C ASP A 512 43.84 26.36 -21.89
N GLU A 513 43.05 26.79 -20.90
CA GLU A 513 43.19 28.13 -20.31
C GLU A 513 44.52 28.31 -19.56
N PHE A 514 45.02 27.28 -18.86
CA PHE A 514 46.36 27.26 -18.25
C PHE A 514 47.44 27.47 -19.29
N ASN A 515 47.36 26.74 -20.40
CA ASN A 515 48.34 26.84 -21.46
C ASN A 515 48.30 28.21 -22.15
N LYS A 516 47.10 28.75 -22.43
CA LYS A 516 46.94 30.10 -22.99
C LYS A 516 47.48 31.20 -22.06
N CYS A 517 47.25 31.09 -20.74
CA CYS A 517 47.75 32.05 -19.76
C CYS A 517 49.28 32.01 -19.59
N TRP A 518 49.89 30.84 -19.76
CA TRP A 518 51.36 30.68 -19.72
C TRP A 518 52.05 31.17 -21.00
N PHE A 519 51.39 31.11 -22.16
CA PHE A 519 51.96 31.61 -23.42
C PHE A 519 51.76 33.11 -23.63
N SER A 520 50.72 33.73 -23.03
CA SER A 520 50.52 35.19 -23.11
C SER A 520 51.61 35.99 -22.38
N SER A 521 52.33 35.39 -21.43
CA SER A 521 53.41 36.05 -20.68
C SER A 521 54.79 36.00 -21.38
N GLN A 522 54.94 35.22 -22.45
CA GLN A 522 56.21 35.16 -23.21
C GLN A 522 56.28 36.20 -24.35
N VAL A 523 55.21 36.95 -24.62
CA VAL A 523 55.18 37.96 -25.70
C VAL A 523 55.57 39.37 -25.21
N ASP A 524 55.60 39.61 -23.89
CA ASP A 524 56.02 40.89 -23.29
C ASP A 524 57.38 40.80 -22.55
N CYS A 525 58.38 40.14 -23.17
CA CYS A 525 59.78 40.19 -22.74
C CYS A 525 60.71 40.55 -23.89
#